data_AF-W2CHQ1-F1
#
_entry.id   AF-W2CHQ1-F1
#
_cell.length_a   1.000
_cell.length_b   1.000
_cell.length_c   1.000
_cell.angle_alpha   90.00
_cell.angle_beta   90.00
_cell.angle_gamma   90.00
#
_symmetry.space_group_name_H-M   'P 1'
#
loop_
_entity.id
_entity.type
_entity.pdbx_description
1 polymer ?
#
loop_
_entity_poly.entity_id
_entity_poly.type
_entity_poly.pdbx_seq_one_letter_code
_entity_poly.pdbx_strand_id
1 'polypeptide(L)'
;MERYFKLTEETIVNEAGRKLRQIECTRDFKFAQAGELGGFIEKEENLGSEAWVDEGAQVWGEAKVINGSVLRDNARVYGRSKVRNGSVIYGEARVYDYALVDACFVGGQAKVYGKSRLALGVTMADQAEVFGLASIESSSCLLHNASVSGRACLNYATVLSTDAYVTRNFDCCQFHNLCPEAGITSVYRTKSGALRVYHADEVYTLETFTKLIERADSESIFKQVYPAVLAVIKARFEL
;
A
#
# COMPACT_ATOMS: atom_id res chain seq x y z
N MET A 1 -24.41 -12.27 -16.22
CA MET A 1 -23.08 -12.67 -15.76
C MET A 1 -23.29 -13.90 -14.90
N GLU A 2 -22.75 -15.05 -15.27
CA GLU A 2 -22.95 -16.29 -14.51
C GLU A 2 -22.32 -16.14 -13.12
N ARG A 3 -23.04 -16.58 -12.09
CA ARG A 3 -22.52 -16.61 -10.72
C ARG A 3 -21.43 -17.68 -10.64
N TYR A 4 -20.27 -17.32 -10.10
CA TYR A 4 -19.11 -18.20 -9.92
C TYR A 4 -18.91 -18.62 -8.45
N PHE A 5 -19.83 -18.23 -7.57
CA PHE A 5 -19.88 -18.67 -6.18
C PHE A 5 -21.32 -18.75 -5.68
N LYS A 6 -21.53 -19.49 -4.59
CA LYS A 6 -22.76 -19.51 -3.78
C LYS A 6 -22.40 -19.26 -2.31
N LEU A 7 -23.38 -18.80 -1.53
CA LEU A 7 -23.24 -18.66 -0.08
C LEU A 7 -23.58 -20.00 0.58
N THR A 8 -22.75 -20.46 1.51
CA THR A 8 -23.00 -21.67 2.29
C THR A 8 -23.84 -21.37 3.54
N GLU A 9 -24.21 -22.42 4.28
CA GLU A 9 -24.83 -22.30 5.60
C GLU A 9 -23.82 -21.95 6.71
N GLU A 10 -22.51 -22.10 6.44
CA GLU A 10 -21.46 -21.79 7.40
C GLU A 10 -21.37 -20.27 7.58
N THR A 11 -21.48 -19.83 8.83
CA THR A 11 -21.55 -18.39 9.15
C THR A 11 -20.68 -18.04 10.35
N ILE A 12 -20.10 -16.85 10.31
CA ILE A 12 -19.38 -16.25 11.43
C ILE A 12 -20.02 -14.93 11.84
N VAL A 13 -19.77 -14.50 13.08
CA VAL A 13 -19.98 -13.13 13.52
C VAL A 13 -18.61 -12.48 13.63
N ASN A 14 -18.36 -11.44 12.83
CA ASN A 14 -17.07 -10.76 12.82
C ASN A 14 -16.90 -9.78 14.00
N GLU A 15 -15.75 -9.12 14.08
CA GLU A 15 -15.43 -8.12 15.12
C GLU A 15 -16.40 -6.93 15.16
N ALA A 16 -17.11 -6.66 14.06
CA ALA A 16 -18.12 -5.61 13.97
C ALA A 16 -19.54 -6.10 14.32
N GLY A 17 -19.70 -7.32 14.81
CA GLY A 17 -21.01 -7.92 15.10
C GLY A 17 -21.84 -8.25 13.86
N ARG A 18 -21.22 -8.31 12.68
CA ARG A 18 -21.90 -8.59 11.40
C ARG A 18 -21.87 -10.09 11.14
N LYS A 19 -23.01 -10.64 10.71
CA LYS A 19 -23.11 -12.03 10.28
C LYS A 19 -22.60 -12.15 8.83
N LEU A 20 -21.56 -12.94 8.62
CA LEU A 20 -20.98 -13.24 7.31
C LEU A 20 -21.23 -14.71 6.96
N ARG A 21 -21.28 -15.02 5.67
CA ARG A 21 -21.42 -16.38 5.13
C ARG A 21 -20.21 -16.77 4.33
N GLN A 22 -19.77 -18.01 4.48
CA GLN A 22 -18.67 -18.54 3.68
C GLN A 22 -19.12 -18.67 2.22
N ILE A 23 -18.20 -18.43 1.28
CA ILE A 23 -18.45 -18.66 -0.14
C ILE A 23 -17.94 -20.04 -0.56
N GLU A 24 -18.64 -20.66 -1.50
CA GLU A 24 -18.20 -21.88 -2.18
C GLU A 24 -18.20 -21.61 -3.69
N CYS A 25 -17.11 -21.96 -4.35
CA CYS A 25 -16.94 -21.77 -5.79
C CYS A 25 -17.88 -22.70 -6.57
N THR A 26 -18.55 -22.19 -7.60
CA THR A 26 -19.54 -22.97 -8.38
C THR A 26 -19.02 -23.45 -9.73
N ARG A 27 -17.86 -22.95 -10.19
CA ARG A 27 -17.21 -23.36 -11.44
C ARG A 27 -15.71 -23.08 -11.38
N ASP A 28 -14.93 -23.81 -12.14
CA ASP A 28 -13.50 -23.54 -12.27
C ASP A 28 -13.24 -22.17 -12.87
N PHE A 29 -12.27 -21.45 -12.30
CA PHE A 29 -11.75 -20.20 -12.85
C PHE A 29 -10.34 -19.92 -12.30
N LYS A 30 -9.81 -18.72 -12.59
CA LYS A 30 -8.43 -18.34 -12.28
C LYS A 30 -8.02 -18.55 -10.81
N PHE A 31 -8.92 -18.35 -9.86
CA PHE A 31 -8.57 -18.32 -8.43
C PHE A 31 -9.06 -19.50 -7.60
N ALA A 32 -10.07 -20.26 -8.07
CA ALA A 32 -10.60 -21.42 -7.36
C ALA A 32 -11.27 -22.43 -8.30
N GLN A 33 -11.40 -23.66 -7.83
CA GLN A 33 -12.07 -24.78 -8.52
C GLN A 33 -13.50 -24.99 -8.00
N ALA A 34 -14.36 -25.62 -8.79
CA ALA A 34 -15.73 -25.93 -8.37
C ALA A 34 -15.76 -26.76 -7.07
N GLY A 35 -16.55 -26.31 -6.10
CA GLY A 35 -16.64 -26.92 -4.76
C GLY A 35 -15.62 -26.42 -3.74
N GLU A 36 -14.63 -25.62 -4.16
CA GLU A 36 -13.64 -25.04 -3.26
C GLU A 36 -14.27 -23.97 -2.37
N LEU A 37 -13.99 -24.04 -1.06
CA LEU A 37 -14.44 -23.07 -0.08
C LEU A 37 -13.50 -21.87 -0.06
N GLY A 38 -14.06 -20.67 -0.03
CA GLY A 38 -13.33 -19.42 0.17
C GLY A 38 -13.56 -18.83 1.56
N GLY A 39 -13.32 -17.53 1.66
CA GLY A 39 -13.57 -16.73 2.86
C GLY A 39 -15.02 -16.29 3.00
N PHE A 40 -15.25 -15.17 3.69
CA PHE A 40 -16.57 -14.79 4.18
C PHE A 40 -17.04 -13.43 3.64
N ILE A 41 -18.29 -13.38 3.18
CA ILE A 41 -18.93 -12.14 2.75
C ILE A 41 -20.28 -11.93 3.44
N GLU A 42 -20.70 -10.67 3.62
CA GLU A 42 -21.99 -10.36 4.22
C GLU A 42 -23.15 -10.60 3.24
N LYS A 43 -22.98 -10.14 2.00
CA LYS A 43 -23.97 -10.21 0.93
C LYS A 43 -23.31 -10.39 -0.42
N GLU A 44 -24.05 -10.93 -1.38
CA GLU A 44 -23.51 -11.23 -2.72
C GLU A 44 -22.94 -9.99 -3.42
N GLU A 45 -23.48 -8.79 -3.17
CA GLU A 45 -23.00 -7.54 -3.77
C GLU A 45 -21.61 -7.12 -3.30
N ASN A 46 -21.06 -7.75 -2.26
CA ASN A 46 -19.70 -7.51 -1.81
C ASN A 46 -18.64 -8.06 -2.79
N LEU A 47 -19.00 -9.03 -3.63
CA LEU A 47 -18.08 -9.74 -4.52
C LEU A 47 -18.64 -9.80 -5.95
N GLY A 48 -17.82 -9.48 -6.95
CA GLY A 48 -18.27 -9.58 -8.34
C GLY A 48 -17.15 -9.54 -9.38
N SER A 49 -17.50 -9.72 -10.65
CA SER A 49 -16.58 -9.65 -11.80
C SER A 49 -15.29 -10.48 -11.58
N GLU A 50 -15.45 -11.77 -11.27
CA GLU A 50 -14.37 -12.75 -11.06
C GLU A 50 -13.38 -12.41 -9.94
N ALA A 51 -13.79 -11.58 -8.97
CA ALA A 51 -13.03 -11.40 -7.73
C ALA A 51 -13.20 -12.60 -6.77
N TRP A 52 -12.22 -12.88 -5.93
CA TRP A 52 -12.24 -14.00 -4.98
C TRP A 52 -11.89 -13.56 -3.56
N VAL A 53 -12.54 -14.17 -2.57
CA VAL A 53 -12.22 -14.01 -1.15
C VAL A 53 -11.84 -15.39 -0.66
N ASP A 54 -10.64 -15.53 -0.12
CA ASP A 54 -10.04 -16.81 0.22
C ASP A 54 -9.74 -16.89 1.73
N GLU A 55 -9.52 -18.11 2.22
CA GLU A 55 -9.05 -18.38 3.59
C GLU A 55 -9.92 -17.69 4.67
N GLY A 56 -9.31 -16.92 5.58
CA GLY A 56 -9.98 -16.19 6.66
C GLY A 56 -10.44 -14.78 6.28
N ALA A 57 -10.33 -14.39 5.00
CA ALA A 57 -10.60 -13.03 4.58
C ALA A 57 -12.10 -12.69 4.62
N GLN A 58 -12.39 -11.41 4.86
CA GLN A 58 -13.74 -10.95 5.17
C GLN A 58 -14.10 -9.68 4.40
N VAL A 59 -15.29 -9.68 3.78
CA VAL A 59 -15.87 -8.50 3.12
C VAL A 59 -17.26 -8.21 3.65
N TRP A 60 -17.50 -6.99 4.11
CA TRP A 60 -18.79 -6.63 4.68
C TRP A 60 -19.15 -5.15 4.50
N GLY A 61 -20.36 -4.76 4.87
CA GLY A 61 -20.86 -3.40 4.68
C GLY A 61 -21.27 -3.12 3.25
N GLU A 62 -20.95 -1.92 2.77
CA GLU A 62 -21.13 -1.49 1.37
C GLU A 62 -19.86 -1.71 0.52
N ALA A 63 -18.85 -2.38 1.07
CA ALA A 63 -17.59 -2.60 0.38
C ALA A 63 -17.78 -3.50 -0.85
N LYS A 64 -16.95 -3.27 -1.87
CA LYS A 64 -16.97 -4.05 -3.12
C LYS A 64 -15.57 -4.51 -3.49
N VAL A 65 -15.42 -5.81 -3.68
CA VAL A 65 -14.24 -6.44 -4.28
C VAL A 65 -14.64 -6.94 -5.66
N ILE A 66 -14.03 -6.37 -6.71
CA ILE A 66 -14.46 -6.60 -8.09
C ILE A 66 -13.28 -6.73 -9.07
N ASN A 67 -13.59 -7.11 -10.29
CA ASN A 67 -12.70 -7.09 -11.46
C ASN A 67 -11.39 -7.86 -11.21
N GLY A 68 -11.51 -9.15 -10.89
CA GLY A 68 -10.38 -10.06 -10.72
C GLY A 68 -9.50 -9.78 -9.50
N SER A 69 -9.99 -9.00 -8.52
CA SER A 69 -9.25 -8.74 -7.27
C SER A 69 -9.37 -9.90 -6.29
N VAL A 70 -8.36 -10.08 -5.45
CA VAL A 70 -8.26 -11.22 -4.53
C VAL A 70 -7.96 -10.76 -3.11
N LEU A 71 -8.67 -11.34 -2.15
CA LEU A 71 -8.37 -11.21 -0.72
C LEU A 71 -7.97 -12.59 -0.18
N ARG A 72 -6.92 -12.66 0.65
CA ARG A 72 -6.44 -13.90 1.30
C ARG A 72 -6.03 -13.64 2.75
N ASP A 73 -5.55 -14.67 3.45
CA ASP A 73 -5.19 -14.67 4.86
C ASP A 73 -6.35 -14.19 5.73
N ASN A 74 -6.16 -13.14 6.53
CA ASN A 74 -7.15 -12.52 7.40
C ASN A 74 -7.49 -11.09 6.96
N ALA A 75 -7.36 -10.80 5.65
CA ALA A 75 -7.62 -9.48 5.08
C ALA A 75 -9.07 -9.05 5.30
N ARG A 76 -9.29 -7.77 5.60
CA ARG A 76 -10.61 -7.21 5.93
C ARG A 76 -10.94 -6.01 5.07
N VAL A 77 -12.03 -6.08 4.30
CA VAL A 77 -12.48 -5.00 3.43
C VAL A 77 -13.92 -4.62 3.78
N TYR A 78 -14.14 -3.38 4.22
CA TYR A 78 -15.42 -2.96 4.77
C TYR A 78 -15.74 -1.47 4.59
N GLY A 79 -16.86 -0.99 5.15
CA GLY A 79 -17.32 0.38 4.93
C GLY A 79 -17.90 0.56 3.53
N ARG A 80 -17.53 1.64 2.83
CA ARG A 80 -17.86 1.98 1.43
C ARG A 80 -16.63 1.85 0.51
N SER A 81 -15.64 1.06 0.91
CA SER A 81 -14.40 0.91 0.17
C SER A 81 -14.59 0.12 -1.13
N LYS A 82 -13.64 0.27 -2.06
CA LYS A 82 -13.63 -0.45 -3.34
C LYS A 82 -12.24 -0.98 -3.61
N VAL A 83 -12.16 -2.29 -3.86
CA VAL A 83 -10.95 -3.00 -4.28
C VAL A 83 -11.21 -3.55 -5.67
N ARG A 84 -10.39 -3.17 -6.65
CA ARG A 84 -10.66 -3.51 -8.06
C ARG A 84 -9.42 -3.73 -8.91
N ASN A 85 -9.65 -4.27 -10.11
CA ASN A 85 -8.72 -4.39 -11.22
C ASN A 85 -7.46 -5.20 -10.86
N GLY A 86 -7.66 -6.41 -10.35
CA GLY A 86 -6.55 -7.30 -10.01
C GLY A 86 -5.79 -6.92 -8.74
N SER A 87 -6.37 -6.10 -7.87
CA SER A 87 -5.74 -5.78 -6.59
C SER A 87 -5.66 -7.02 -5.69
N VAL A 88 -4.58 -7.14 -4.93
CA VAL A 88 -4.36 -8.25 -4.00
C VAL A 88 -4.23 -7.69 -2.59
N ILE A 89 -5.13 -8.10 -1.70
CA ILE A 89 -5.12 -7.72 -0.28
C ILE A 89 -4.86 -8.97 0.55
N TYR A 90 -3.85 -8.97 1.40
CA TYR A 90 -3.40 -10.17 2.12
C TYR A 90 -2.86 -9.83 3.52
N GLY A 91 -2.49 -10.84 4.30
CA GLY A 91 -2.14 -10.71 5.71
C GLY A 91 -3.34 -10.30 6.58
N GLU A 92 -3.11 -9.34 7.48
CA GLU A 92 -4.12 -8.72 8.34
C GLU A 92 -4.58 -7.34 7.81
N ALA A 93 -4.29 -7.04 6.54
CA ALA A 93 -4.54 -5.72 5.96
C ALA A 93 -6.01 -5.32 6.01
N ARG A 94 -6.26 -4.02 6.23
CA ARG A 94 -7.60 -3.45 6.40
C ARG A 94 -7.86 -2.33 5.39
N VAL A 95 -8.90 -2.48 4.57
CA VAL A 95 -9.33 -1.45 3.61
C VAL A 95 -10.75 -1.02 3.90
N TYR A 96 -10.95 0.23 4.34
CA TYR A 96 -12.25 0.67 4.85
C TYR A 96 -12.59 2.13 4.59
N ASP A 97 -13.67 2.63 5.21
CA ASP A 97 -14.28 3.94 4.95
C ASP A 97 -14.67 4.14 3.49
N TYR A 98 -14.03 5.05 2.76
CA TYR A 98 -14.26 5.35 1.35
C TYR A 98 -13.03 5.07 0.49
N ALA A 99 -12.09 4.25 1.01
CA ALA A 99 -10.84 3.95 0.34
C ALA A 99 -11.06 3.30 -1.04
N LEU A 100 -10.22 3.67 -2.00
CA LEU A 100 -10.16 3.05 -3.32
C LEU A 100 -8.79 2.41 -3.53
N VAL A 101 -8.77 1.11 -3.78
CA VAL A 101 -7.56 0.34 -4.13
C VAL A 101 -7.74 -0.24 -5.53
N ASP A 102 -6.85 0.13 -6.45
CA ASP A 102 -6.99 -0.12 -7.88
C ASP A 102 -5.67 -0.64 -8.49
N ALA A 103 -5.62 -1.91 -8.90
CA ALA A 103 -4.40 -2.58 -9.37
C ALA A 103 -3.20 -2.43 -8.42
N CYS A 104 -3.38 -2.75 -7.13
CA CYS A 104 -2.35 -2.59 -6.08
C CYS A 104 -2.17 -3.85 -5.24
N PHE A 105 -1.07 -3.89 -4.47
CA PHE A 105 -0.76 -4.95 -3.50
C PHE A 105 -0.74 -4.36 -2.09
N VAL A 106 -1.58 -4.87 -1.19
CA VAL A 106 -1.67 -4.38 0.19
C VAL A 106 -1.61 -5.56 1.15
N GLY A 107 -0.52 -5.66 1.91
CA GLY A 107 -0.20 -6.79 2.78
C GLY A 107 0.18 -6.39 4.20
N GLY A 108 0.57 -7.38 5.00
CA GLY A 108 0.98 -7.17 6.40
C GLY A 108 -0.20 -6.77 7.28
N GLN A 109 -0.02 -5.79 8.15
CA GLN A 109 -1.05 -5.14 8.98
C GLN A 109 -1.43 -3.76 8.43
N ALA A 110 -1.19 -3.52 7.14
CA ALA A 110 -1.40 -2.22 6.51
C ALA A 110 -2.86 -1.77 6.56
N LYS A 111 -3.08 -0.45 6.64
CA LYS A 111 -4.43 0.14 6.69
C LYS A 111 -4.61 1.19 5.61
N VAL A 112 -5.71 1.07 4.86
CA VAL A 112 -6.11 2.05 3.85
C VAL A 112 -7.53 2.51 4.16
N TYR A 113 -7.70 3.77 4.52
CA TYR A 113 -8.98 4.30 5.03
C TYR A 113 -9.18 5.79 4.73
N GLY A 114 -10.24 6.41 5.26
CA GLY A 114 -10.69 7.72 4.82
C GLY A 114 -11.16 7.72 3.36
N LYS A 115 -10.94 8.81 2.63
CA LYS A 115 -11.20 8.92 1.18
C LYS A 115 -9.90 8.80 0.37
N SER A 116 -9.01 7.92 0.83
CA SER A 116 -7.71 7.69 0.19
C SER A 116 -7.84 6.89 -1.11
N ARG A 117 -6.83 7.03 -1.97
CA ARG A 117 -6.72 6.33 -3.26
C ARG A 117 -5.34 5.74 -3.44
N LEU A 118 -5.27 4.45 -3.72
CA LEU A 118 -4.10 3.74 -4.19
C LEU A 118 -4.38 3.25 -5.60
N ALA A 119 -3.50 3.55 -6.55
CA ALA A 119 -3.64 3.07 -7.91
C ALA A 119 -2.30 2.72 -8.56
N LEU A 120 -2.33 2.06 -9.73
CA LEU A 120 -1.16 1.92 -10.61
C LEU A 120 0.04 1.22 -9.95
N GLY A 121 -0.17 0.05 -9.35
CA GLY A 121 0.91 -0.82 -8.90
C GLY A 121 1.52 -0.47 -7.54
N VAL A 122 0.85 0.36 -6.72
CA VAL A 122 1.31 0.67 -5.36
C VAL A 122 1.42 -0.63 -4.54
N THR A 123 2.54 -0.75 -3.82
CA THR A 123 2.78 -1.83 -2.87
C THR A 123 2.82 -1.26 -1.45
N MET A 124 2.00 -1.83 -0.57
CA MET A 124 1.97 -1.52 0.86
C MET A 124 2.18 -2.79 1.67
N ALA A 125 3.04 -2.73 2.70
CA ALA A 125 3.30 -3.84 3.60
C ALA A 125 3.47 -3.36 5.05
N ASP A 126 3.72 -4.32 5.96
CA ASP A 126 3.98 -4.09 7.38
C ASP A 126 2.86 -3.32 8.08
N GLN A 127 3.15 -2.22 8.76
CA GLN A 127 2.19 -1.38 9.50
C GLN A 127 1.86 -0.09 8.74
N ALA A 128 2.06 -0.06 7.42
CA ALA A 128 1.91 1.16 6.64
C ALA A 128 0.45 1.63 6.64
N GLU A 129 0.23 2.95 6.74
CA GLU A 129 -1.11 3.55 6.78
C GLU A 129 -1.28 4.61 5.70
N VAL A 130 -2.40 4.54 4.96
CA VAL A 130 -2.82 5.59 4.02
C VAL A 130 -4.22 6.04 4.34
N PHE A 131 -4.40 7.34 4.61
CA PHE A 131 -5.68 7.87 5.06
C PHE A 131 -5.94 9.32 4.67
N GLY A 132 -7.09 9.88 5.09
CA GLY A 132 -7.48 11.23 4.74
C GLY A 132 -7.91 11.35 3.27
N LEU A 133 -7.34 12.29 2.53
CA LEU A 133 -7.54 12.50 1.09
C LEU A 133 -6.27 12.15 0.29
N ALA A 134 -5.37 11.32 0.85
CA ALA A 134 -4.13 10.95 0.20
C ALA A 134 -4.37 10.15 -1.09
N SER A 135 -3.61 10.48 -2.14
CA SER A 135 -3.61 9.76 -3.41
C SER A 135 -2.19 9.30 -3.72
N ILE A 136 -2.01 8.00 -3.90
CA ILE A 136 -0.72 7.37 -4.16
C ILE A 136 -0.84 6.53 -5.42
N GLU A 137 0.08 6.75 -6.36
CA GLU A 137 0.10 6.09 -7.65
C GLU A 137 1.53 5.71 -8.07
N SER A 138 1.69 5.22 -9.29
CA SER A 138 2.97 5.03 -9.99
C SER A 138 3.97 4.09 -9.30
N SER A 139 3.54 2.88 -8.93
CA SER A 139 4.40 1.84 -8.35
C SER A 139 5.16 2.27 -7.09
N SER A 140 4.57 3.15 -6.28
CA SER A 140 5.15 3.55 -4.99
C SER A 140 5.14 2.40 -3.99
N CYS A 141 6.15 2.35 -3.12
CA CYS A 141 6.32 1.36 -2.06
C CYS A 141 6.22 2.03 -0.68
N LEU A 142 5.26 1.59 0.14
CA LEU A 142 5.13 2.01 1.54
C LEU A 142 5.37 0.80 2.45
N LEU A 143 6.41 0.89 3.26
CA LEU A 143 6.89 -0.21 4.10
C LEU A 143 7.00 0.22 5.57
N HIS A 144 7.18 -0.74 6.45
CA HIS A 144 7.31 -0.57 7.90
C HIS A 144 6.13 0.23 8.50
N ASN A 145 6.38 1.32 9.22
CA ASN A 145 5.37 2.16 9.87
C ASN A 145 5.09 3.45 9.08
N ALA A 146 5.36 3.48 7.77
CA ALA A 146 5.15 4.65 6.93
C ALA A 146 3.68 5.09 6.93
N SER A 147 3.44 6.40 6.98
CA SER A 147 2.10 6.96 6.99
C SER A 147 1.97 8.09 5.98
N VAL A 148 0.98 7.98 5.09
CA VAL A 148 0.64 9.01 4.12
C VAL A 148 -0.79 9.48 4.35
N SER A 149 -0.99 10.77 4.54
CA SER A 149 -2.30 11.30 4.90
C SER A 149 -2.54 12.71 4.35
N GLY A 150 -3.57 13.38 4.86
CA GLY A 150 -3.87 14.75 4.48
C GLY A 150 -4.28 14.84 3.01
N ARG A 151 -3.59 15.70 2.25
CA ARG A 151 -3.81 15.90 0.80
C ARG A 151 -2.55 15.54 0.01
N ALA A 152 -1.72 14.63 0.53
CA ALA A 152 -0.53 14.16 -0.18
C ALA A 152 -0.93 13.46 -1.48
N CYS A 153 -0.34 13.89 -2.59
CA CYS A 153 -0.47 13.33 -3.92
C CYS A 153 0.91 12.83 -4.37
N LEU A 154 1.16 11.52 -4.23
CA LEU A 154 2.40 10.85 -4.62
C LEU A 154 2.17 10.16 -5.96
N ASN A 155 2.46 10.86 -7.06
CA ASN A 155 2.21 10.40 -8.43
C ASN A 155 3.48 9.95 -9.18
N TYR A 156 4.57 9.75 -8.44
CA TYR A 156 5.86 9.25 -8.92
C TYR A 156 6.30 8.10 -8.02
N ALA A 157 7.10 7.18 -8.56
CA ALA A 157 7.59 6.01 -7.83
C ALA A 157 8.31 6.42 -6.55
N THR A 158 7.61 6.33 -5.41
CA THR A 158 8.09 6.79 -4.11
C THR A 158 8.30 5.63 -3.17
N VAL A 159 9.48 5.57 -2.54
CA VAL A 159 9.77 4.62 -1.47
C VAL A 159 9.69 5.34 -0.13
N LEU A 160 8.68 5.00 0.67
CA LEU A 160 8.50 5.46 2.05
C LEU A 160 8.63 4.26 2.98
N SER A 161 9.43 4.41 4.03
CA SER A 161 9.81 3.30 4.90
C SER A 161 10.03 3.78 6.32
N THR A 162 10.36 2.87 7.25
CA THR A 162 10.56 3.14 8.68
C THR A 162 9.35 3.89 9.27
N ASP A 163 9.53 5.11 9.81
CA ASP A 163 8.46 5.94 10.38
C ASP A 163 8.15 7.16 9.50
N ALA A 164 8.23 7.02 8.17
CA ALA A 164 7.88 8.09 7.22
C ALA A 164 6.50 8.71 7.55
N TYR A 165 6.39 10.02 7.46
CA TYR A 165 5.15 10.76 7.72
C TYR A 165 4.97 11.87 6.68
N VAL A 166 4.09 11.63 5.70
CA VAL A 166 3.85 12.51 4.57
C VAL A 166 2.39 12.97 4.59
N THR A 167 2.14 14.24 4.87
CA THR A 167 0.79 14.83 4.91
C THR A 167 0.52 15.76 3.72
N ARG A 168 1.60 16.24 3.11
CA ARG A 168 1.63 17.09 1.92
C ARG A 168 2.82 16.69 1.05
N ASN A 169 2.76 17.00 -0.24
CA ASN A 169 3.86 16.73 -1.18
C ASN A 169 5.19 17.36 -0.75
N PHE A 170 5.14 18.44 0.05
CA PHE A 170 6.33 19.11 0.55
C PHE A 170 7.07 18.33 1.65
N ASP A 171 6.49 17.27 2.21
CA ASP A 171 7.11 16.44 3.23
C ASP A 171 8.14 15.43 2.66
N CYS A 172 8.24 15.30 1.33
CA CYS A 172 9.24 14.46 0.66
C CYS A 172 9.77 15.03 -0.67
N CYS A 173 11.04 14.78 -1.01
CA CYS A 173 11.60 14.94 -2.37
C CYS A 173 12.14 13.63 -2.89
N GLN A 174 12.35 13.62 -4.20
CA GLN A 174 13.06 12.57 -4.89
C GLN A 174 14.07 13.16 -5.88
N PHE A 175 15.14 12.41 -6.10
CA PHE A 175 16.14 12.68 -7.11
C PHE A 175 16.31 11.44 -7.97
N HIS A 176 16.23 11.59 -9.29
CA HIS A 176 16.20 10.46 -10.23
C HIS A 176 17.46 10.44 -11.08
N ASN A 177 17.98 9.24 -11.33
CA ASN A 177 19.07 8.97 -12.28
C ASN A 177 20.32 9.84 -12.05
N LEU A 178 20.64 10.14 -10.79
CA LEU A 178 21.82 10.92 -10.42
C LEU A 178 23.07 10.07 -10.21
N CYS A 179 22.90 8.75 -10.05
CA CYS A 179 23.97 7.80 -9.76
C CYS A 179 23.66 6.45 -10.42
N PRO A 180 24.66 5.75 -11.01
CA PRO A 180 24.44 4.40 -11.54
C PRO A 180 23.95 3.38 -10.51
N GLU A 181 24.39 3.52 -9.25
CA GLU A 181 24.13 2.60 -8.15
C GLU A 181 22.71 2.78 -7.56
N ALA A 182 22.04 3.90 -7.86
CA ALA A 182 20.70 4.18 -7.35
C ALA A 182 19.89 5.00 -8.37
N GLY A 183 18.87 4.36 -8.96
CA GLY A 183 17.94 5.02 -9.87
C GLY A 183 17.11 6.13 -9.18
N ILE A 184 16.86 6.01 -7.88
CA ILE A 184 16.08 6.97 -7.09
C ILE A 184 16.72 7.17 -5.71
N THR A 185 16.87 8.43 -5.31
CA THR A 185 17.09 8.82 -3.90
C THR A 185 15.85 9.53 -3.39
N SER A 186 15.22 8.99 -2.35
CA SER A 186 14.02 9.57 -1.73
C SER A 186 14.36 10.15 -0.36
N VAL A 187 13.88 11.36 -0.08
CA VAL A 187 14.04 12.01 1.22
C VAL A 187 12.67 12.34 1.76
N TYR A 188 12.41 11.96 3.01
CA TYR A 188 11.10 12.15 3.63
C TYR A 188 11.23 12.49 5.11
N ARG A 189 10.24 13.24 5.63
CA ARG A 189 10.08 13.48 7.07
C ARG A 189 9.56 12.22 7.77
N THR A 190 9.98 12.02 9.01
CA THR A 190 9.43 10.99 9.91
C THR A 190 8.37 11.58 10.85
N LYS A 191 7.66 10.72 11.57
CA LYS A 191 6.72 11.12 12.64
C LYS A 191 7.36 12.00 13.72
N SER A 192 8.66 11.87 13.97
CA SER A 192 9.41 12.71 14.91
C SER A 192 9.87 14.06 14.34
N GLY A 193 9.62 14.32 13.05
CA GLY A 193 10.11 15.50 12.34
C GLY A 193 11.54 15.37 11.80
N ALA A 194 12.23 14.27 12.07
CA ALA A 194 13.55 13.99 11.52
C ALA A 194 13.49 13.67 10.01
N LEU A 195 14.63 13.75 9.31
CA LEU A 195 14.73 13.31 7.93
C LEU A 195 15.37 11.93 7.81
N ARG A 196 14.86 11.17 6.84
CA ARG A 196 15.49 9.94 6.35
C ARG A 196 15.77 10.06 4.86
N VAL A 197 16.86 9.42 4.44
CA VAL A 197 17.26 9.32 3.04
C VAL A 197 17.26 7.85 2.67
N TYR A 198 16.38 7.46 1.75
CA TYR A 198 16.44 6.16 1.10
C TYR A 198 17.31 6.26 -0.15
N HIS A 199 18.34 5.41 -0.24
CA HIS A 199 19.31 5.38 -1.34
C HIS A 199 19.88 3.96 -1.46
N ALA A 200 19.90 3.40 -2.68
CA ALA A 200 20.43 2.06 -2.97
C ALA A 200 19.91 0.98 -2.00
N ASP A 201 18.59 0.88 -1.85
CA ASP A 201 17.87 -0.07 -0.98
C ASP A 201 18.09 0.07 0.54
N GLU A 202 18.84 1.09 0.96
CA GLU A 202 19.15 1.36 2.36
C GLU A 202 18.51 2.67 2.84
N VAL A 203 18.24 2.76 4.15
CA VAL A 203 17.65 3.96 4.79
C VAL A 203 18.63 4.58 5.78
N TYR A 204 19.03 5.82 5.52
CA TYR A 204 20.01 6.56 6.29
C TYR A 204 19.35 7.71 7.08
N THR A 205 19.99 8.12 8.18
CA THR A 205 19.77 9.48 8.71
C THR A 205 20.52 10.46 7.81
N LEU A 206 20.18 11.75 7.89
CA LEU A 206 20.93 12.75 7.14
C LEU A 206 22.42 12.77 7.52
N GLU A 207 22.74 12.54 8.79
CA GLU A 207 24.12 12.48 9.29
C GLU A 207 24.87 11.27 8.72
N THR A 208 24.29 10.06 8.79
CA THR A 208 24.97 8.87 8.27
C THR A 208 25.10 8.91 6.75
N PHE A 209 24.12 9.49 6.06
CA PHE A 209 24.19 9.72 4.62
C PHE A 209 25.28 10.73 4.24
N THR A 210 25.45 11.80 5.02
CA THR A 210 26.54 12.77 4.82
C THR A 210 27.90 12.08 4.97
N LYS A 211 28.08 11.28 6.03
CA LYS A 211 29.32 10.50 6.24
C LYS A 211 29.56 9.47 5.13
N LEU A 212 28.50 8.90 4.57
CA LEU A 212 28.60 7.99 3.42
C LEU A 212 29.18 8.71 2.20
N ILE A 213 28.67 9.90 1.89
CA ILE A 213 29.20 10.75 0.80
C ILE A 213 30.65 11.16 1.09
N GLU A 214 30.99 11.48 2.34
CA GLU A 214 32.35 11.85 2.73
C GLU A 214 33.38 10.73 2.50
N ARG A 215 33.00 9.47 2.76
CA ARG A 215 33.86 8.29 2.67
C ARG A 215 33.90 7.65 1.28
N ALA A 216 33.01 8.05 0.37
CA ALA A 216 32.96 7.50 -0.97
C ALA A 216 34.23 7.82 -1.77
N ASP A 217 34.57 6.92 -2.70
CA ASP A 217 35.71 7.07 -3.63
C ASP A 217 35.61 8.40 -4.39
N SER A 218 36.71 9.16 -4.44
CA SER A 218 36.83 10.43 -5.15
C SER A 218 36.47 10.35 -6.63
N GLU A 219 36.69 9.20 -7.26
CA GLU A 219 36.39 9.00 -8.68
C GLU A 219 34.93 8.60 -8.92
N SER A 220 34.17 8.24 -7.88
CA SER A 220 32.77 7.83 -8.01
C SER A 220 31.85 9.01 -8.36
N ILE A 221 30.85 8.75 -9.21
CA ILE A 221 29.78 9.71 -9.54
C ILE A 221 29.03 10.11 -8.26
N PHE A 222 28.83 9.16 -7.33
CA PHE A 222 28.20 9.41 -6.04
C PHE A 222 28.90 10.55 -5.29
N LYS A 223 30.23 10.49 -5.15
CA LYS A 223 31.03 11.52 -4.48
C LYS A 223 30.97 12.88 -5.15
N GLN A 224 30.89 12.90 -6.49
CA GLN A 224 30.86 14.13 -7.28
C GLN A 224 29.50 14.83 -7.25
N VAL A 225 28.40 14.07 -7.27
CA VAL A 225 27.04 14.60 -7.41
C VAL A 225 26.36 14.85 -6.07
N TYR A 226 26.49 13.93 -5.11
CA TYR A 226 25.68 13.97 -3.89
C TYR A 226 25.99 15.10 -2.90
N PRO A 227 27.16 15.76 -2.89
CA PRO A 227 27.33 17.00 -2.14
C PRO A 227 26.34 18.11 -2.58
N ALA A 228 26.08 18.23 -3.88
CA ALA A 228 25.11 19.20 -4.40
C ALA A 228 23.66 18.79 -4.04
N VAL A 229 23.35 17.49 -4.15
CA VAL A 229 22.05 16.94 -3.71
C VAL A 229 21.82 17.22 -2.23
N LEU A 230 22.84 17.00 -1.39
CA LEU A 230 22.77 17.27 0.05
C LEU A 230 22.54 18.75 0.34
N ALA A 231 23.16 19.66 -0.43
CA ALA A 231 22.90 21.09 -0.31
C ALA A 231 21.44 21.44 -0.64
N VAL A 232 20.87 20.84 -1.71
CA VAL A 232 19.45 21.02 -2.06
C VAL A 232 18.54 20.48 -0.96
N ILE A 233 18.85 19.30 -0.38
CA ILE A 233 18.09 18.71 0.72
C ILE A 233 18.06 19.67 1.91
N LYS A 234 19.23 20.16 2.35
CA LYS A 234 19.33 21.07 3.51
C LYS A 234 18.55 22.36 3.27
N ALA A 235 18.70 22.98 2.09
CA ALA A 235 17.97 24.19 1.73
C ALA A 235 16.45 23.97 1.71
N ARG A 236 15.97 22.87 1.12
CA ARG A 236 14.54 22.57 0.95
C ARG A 236 13.84 22.20 2.26
N PHE A 237 14.56 21.60 3.20
CA PHE A 237 14.02 21.19 4.50
C PHE A 237 14.33 22.15 5.64
N GLU A 238 14.95 23.30 5.35
CA GLU A 238 15.29 24.36 6.31
C GLU A 238 16.17 23.86 7.47
N LEU A 239 17.23 23.10 7.11
CA LEU A 239 18.19 22.51 8.05
C LEU A 239 19.51 23.26 8.14
#